data_AF-A0A382PSL9-F1
#
_entry.id   AF-A0A382PSL9-F1
#
_cell.length_a   1.000
_cell.length_b   1.000
_cell.length_c   1.000
_cell.angle_alpha   90.00
_cell.angle_beta   90.00
_cell.angle_gamma   90.00
#
_symmetry.space_group_name_H-M   'P 1'
#
loop_
_entity.id
_entity.type
_entity.pdbx_description
1 polymer ?
#
loop_
_entity_poly.entity_id
_entity_poly.type
_entity_poly.pdbx_seq_one_letter_code
_entity_poly.pdbx_strand_id
1 'polypeptide(L)'
;MLTQSDESGEDSLMDRVKTWIKTEYEKPGNVFLGLVHRLDRPVSGVVLFARTSKAASRLSEQFRERRTKKVYRAVVQGTPKPESARLIHHIRKEKT
;
A
#
# COMPACT_ATOMS: atom_id res chain seq x y z
N MET A 1 -8.36 8.25 -2.03
CA MET A 1 -8.93 6.92 -2.33
C MET A 1 -8.34 5.92 -1.34
N LEU A 2 -9.15 5.02 -0.79
CA LEU A 2 -8.65 3.98 0.12
C LEU A 2 -7.84 2.94 -0.66
N THR A 3 -6.76 2.43 -0.07
CA THR A 3 -6.04 1.28 -0.67
C THR A 3 -6.87 -0.01 -0.51
N GLN A 4 -7.58 -0.14 0.60
CA GLN A 4 -8.47 -1.24 0.97
C GLN A 4 -9.71 -0.65 1.62
N SER A 5 -10.88 -1.21 1.32
CA SER A 5 -12.17 -0.78 1.86
C SER A 5 -12.19 -0.90 3.39
N ASP A 6 -12.82 0.06 4.04
CA ASP A 6 -13.04 0.10 5.49
C ASP A 6 -14.56 0.20 5.78
N GLU A 7 -14.93 0.51 7.01
CA GLU A 7 -16.33 0.61 7.46
C GLU A 7 -17.12 1.73 6.78
N SER A 8 -16.47 2.63 6.03
CA SER A 8 -17.14 3.70 5.28
C SER A 8 -17.98 3.21 4.10
N GLY A 9 -17.74 1.97 3.63
CA GLY A 9 -18.38 1.42 2.44
C GLY A 9 -17.92 2.03 1.12
N GLU A 10 -16.87 2.86 1.12
CA GLU A 10 -16.32 3.45 -0.10
C GLU A 10 -15.54 2.43 -0.95
N ASP A 11 -15.66 2.57 -2.28
CA ASP A 11 -14.92 1.80 -3.27
C ASP A 11 -13.40 2.05 -3.14
N SER A 12 -12.64 0.96 -2.99
CA SER A 12 -11.19 1.02 -2.79
C SER A 12 -10.41 0.79 -4.08
N LEU A 13 -9.12 1.15 -4.08
CA LEU A 13 -8.22 0.79 -5.18
C LEU A 13 -8.20 -0.72 -5.42
N MET A 14 -8.27 -1.52 -4.36
CA MET A 14 -8.30 -2.98 -4.44
C MET A 14 -9.53 -3.50 -5.18
N ASP A 15 -10.70 -2.90 -4.94
CA ASP A 15 -11.96 -3.26 -5.60
C ASP A 15 -11.91 -2.92 -7.09
N ARG A 16 -11.42 -1.71 -7.43
CA ARG A 16 -11.20 -1.30 -8.82
C ARG A 16 -10.25 -2.23 -9.58
N VAL A 17 -9.13 -2.61 -8.96
CA VAL A 17 -8.16 -3.51 -9.59
C VAL A 17 -8.75 -4.93 -9.75
N LYS A 18 -9.53 -5.43 -8.78
CA LYS A 18 -10.24 -6.70 -8.93
C LYS A 18 -11.23 -6.67 -10.09
N THR A 19 -12.02 -5.60 -10.19
CA THR A 19 -12.98 -5.39 -11.28
C THR A 19 -12.26 -5.34 -12.63
N TRP A 20 -11.19 -4.53 -12.74
CA TRP A 20 -10.37 -4.47 -13.95
C TRP A 20 -9.80 -5.84 -14.33
N ILE A 21 -9.20 -6.59 -13.40
CA ILE A 21 -8.68 -7.94 -13.70
C ILE A 21 -9.79 -8.89 -14.14
N LYS A 22 -11.00 -8.79 -13.55
CA LYS A 22 -12.12 -9.64 -13.91
C LYS A 22 -12.55 -9.40 -15.35
N THR A 23 -12.68 -8.13 -15.74
CA THR A 23 -13.07 -7.71 -17.09
C THR A 23 -11.97 -7.98 -18.12
N GLU A 24 -10.75 -7.55 -17.84
CA GLU A 24 -9.61 -7.65 -18.77
C GLU A 24 -9.25 -9.10 -19.13
N TYR A 25 -9.37 -10.01 -18.16
CA TYR A 25 -8.97 -11.42 -18.32
C TYR A 25 -10.15 -12.39 -18.30
N GLU A 26 -11.38 -11.88 -18.46
CA GLU A 26 -12.63 -12.65 -18.48
C GLU A 26 -12.71 -13.72 -17.37
N LYS A 27 -12.22 -13.39 -16.18
CA LYS A 27 -12.03 -14.39 -15.13
C LYS A 27 -13.37 -14.87 -14.57
N PRO A 28 -13.62 -16.20 -14.55
CA PRO A 28 -14.80 -16.73 -13.90
C PRO A 28 -14.68 -16.59 -12.38
N GLY A 29 -15.80 -16.24 -11.73
CA GLY A 29 -15.89 -16.15 -10.27
C GLY A 29 -15.19 -14.93 -9.66
N ASN A 30 -14.61 -15.13 -8.47
CA ASN A 30 -13.98 -14.08 -7.67
C ASN A 30 -12.49 -13.94 -8.01
N VAL A 31 -12.03 -12.69 -8.15
CA VAL A 31 -10.61 -12.39 -8.40
C VAL A 31 -9.84 -12.40 -7.08
N PHE A 32 -8.89 -13.33 -6.97
CA PHE A 32 -7.85 -13.22 -5.94
C PHE A 32 -6.97 -12.00 -6.22
N LEU A 33 -6.80 -11.15 -5.21
CA LEU A 33 -5.86 -10.05 -5.20
C LEU A 33 -5.34 -9.88 -3.77
N GLY A 34 -4.03 -10.06 -3.56
CA GLY A 34 -3.41 -9.94 -2.25
C GLY A 34 -2.88 -8.52 -2.01
N LEU A 35 -3.27 -7.92 -0.88
CA LEU A 35 -2.71 -6.66 -0.42
C LEU A 35 -1.46 -6.92 0.43
N VAL A 36 -0.31 -6.40 0.00
CA VAL A 36 0.99 -6.65 0.67
C VAL A 36 1.54 -5.44 1.40
N HIS A 37 1.04 -4.24 1.08
CA HIS A 37 1.26 -3.02 1.82
C HIS A 37 0.11 -2.05 1.54
N ARG A 38 -0.01 -1.00 2.35
CA ARG A 38 -0.98 0.08 2.13
C ARG A 38 -0.28 1.41 1.92
N LEU A 39 -1.01 2.35 1.35
CA LEU A 39 -0.68 3.77 1.33
C LEU A 39 -1.77 4.52 2.11
N ASP A 40 -1.40 5.58 2.82
CA ASP A 40 -2.37 6.38 3.57
C ASP A 40 -3.30 7.12 2.60
N ARG A 41 -4.55 7.36 3.01
CA ARG A 41 -5.61 7.94 2.15
C ARG A 41 -5.20 9.25 1.43
N PRO A 42 -4.46 10.21 2.03
CA PRO A 42 -4.05 11.43 1.35
C PRO A 42 -2.72 11.31 0.59
N VAL A 43 -2.06 10.15 0.62
CA VAL A 43 -0.75 9.97 0.00
C VAL A 43 -0.92 9.38 -1.40
N SER A 44 -0.23 9.98 -2.37
CA SER A 44 -0.14 9.46 -3.73
C SER A 44 1.12 8.60 -3.90
N GLY A 45 1.12 7.68 -4.87
CA GLY A 45 2.29 6.90 -5.21
C GLY A 45 1.99 5.49 -5.67
N VAL A 46 3.02 4.64 -5.60
CA VAL A 46 2.97 3.26 -6.08
C VAL A 46 2.30 2.35 -5.05
N VAL A 47 1.34 1.54 -5.51
CA VAL A 47 0.73 0.45 -4.75
C VAL A 47 0.98 -0.87 -5.46
N LEU A 48 1.46 -1.87 -4.73
CA LEU A 48 1.72 -3.21 -5.24
C LEU A 48 0.64 -4.19 -4.76
N PHE A 49 0.06 -4.93 -5.71
CA PHE A 49 -0.86 -6.02 -5.45
C PHE A 49 -0.28 -7.36 -5.93
N ALA A 50 -0.53 -8.42 -5.16
CA ALA A 50 -0.15 -9.78 -5.54
C ALA A 50 -1.30 -10.47 -6.28
N ARG A 51 -1.06 -10.93 -7.52
CA ARG A 51 -2.08 -11.65 -8.32
C ARG A 51 -2.23 -13.13 -7.97
N THR A 52 -1.36 -13.68 -7.11
CA THR A 52 -1.41 -15.08 -6.65
C THR A 52 -1.07 -15.18 -5.17
N SER A 53 -1.56 -16.22 -4.49
CA SER A 53 -1.28 -16.49 -3.07
C SER A 53 0.22 -16.69 -2.80
N LYS A 54 0.91 -17.39 -3.71
CA LYS A 54 2.37 -17.59 -3.66
C LYS A 54 3.14 -16.27 -3.75
N ALA A 55 2.73 -15.36 -4.64
CA ALA A 55 3.34 -14.04 -4.74
C ALA A 55 3.04 -13.18 -3.50
N ALA A 56 1.82 -13.26 -2.97
CA ALA A 56 1.43 -12.53 -1.76
C ALA A 56 2.32 -12.91 -0.58
N SER A 57 2.50 -14.22 -0.33
CA SER A 57 3.38 -14.72 0.73
C SER A 57 4.82 -14.21 0.60
N ARG A 58 5.43 -14.33 -0.59
CA ARG A 58 6.81 -13.89 -0.84
C ARG A 58 7.00 -12.38 -0.71
N LEU A 59 6.04 -11.60 -1.19
CA LEU A 59 6.08 -10.15 -1.07
C LEU A 59 5.90 -9.73 0.38
N SER A 60 4.93 -10.29 1.10
CA SER A 60 4.73 -10.02 2.53
C SER A 60 5.98 -10.31 3.35
N GLU A 61 6.72 -11.38 3.04
CA GLU A 61 8.01 -11.68 3.65
C GLU A 61 9.07 -10.60 3.32
N GLN A 62 9.19 -10.18 2.06
CA GLN A 62 10.10 -9.08 1.68
C GLN A 62 9.81 -7.77 2.42
N PHE A 63 8.53 -7.41 2.59
CA PHE A 63 8.12 -6.25 3.36
C PHE A 63 8.43 -6.41 4.86
N ARG A 64 8.21 -7.61 5.42
CA ARG A 64 8.49 -7.94 6.83
C ARG A 64 9.99 -7.85 7.14
N GLU A 65 10.82 -8.39 6.26
CA GLU A 65 12.29 -8.38 6.37
C GLU A 65 12.92 -7.05 5.95
N ARG A 66 12.10 -6.04 5.58
CA ARG A 66 12.56 -4.71 5.16
C ARG A 66 13.53 -4.73 3.97
N ARG A 67 13.41 -5.73 3.09
CA ARG A 67 14.20 -5.83 1.83
C ARG A 67 13.67 -4.91 0.74
N THR A 68 12.41 -4.49 0.84
CA THR A 68 11.79 -3.54 -0.11
C THR A 68 12.24 -2.11 0.17
N LYS A 69 12.95 -1.47 -0.78
CA LYS A 69 13.29 -0.05 -0.72
C LYS A 69 12.08 0.80 -1.17
N LYS A 70 11.64 1.71 -0.30
CA LYS A 70 10.56 2.67 -0.59
C LYS A 70 11.11 4.08 -0.56
N VAL A 71 10.86 4.87 -1.60
CA VAL A 71 11.33 6.26 -1.71
C VAL A 71 10.11 7.14 -1.91
N TYR A 72 9.96 8.13 -1.04
CA TYR A 72 8.87 9.11 -1.10
C TYR A 72 9.44 10.50 -1.31
N ARG A 73 8.70 11.33 -2.04
CA ARG A 73 8.95 12.77 -2.13
C ARG A 73 7.87 13.49 -1.34
N ALA A 74 8.27 14.47 -0.56
CA ALA A 74 7.38 15.28 0.24
C ALA A 74 7.78 16.74 0.13
N VAL A 75 6.79 17.63 0.17
CA VAL A 75 6.99 19.06 0.39
C VAL A 75 6.89 19.28 1.90
N VAL A 76 7.88 19.95 2.47
CA VAL A 76 7.98 20.21 3.91
C VAL A 76 8.04 21.72 4.17
N GLN A 77 7.60 22.13 5.36
CA GLN A 77 7.77 23.51 5.79
C GLN A 77 9.21 23.74 6.26
N GLY A 78 9.84 24.80 5.76
CA GLY A 78 11.22 25.15 6.07
C GLY A 78 12.26 24.32 5.30
N THR A 79 13.53 24.53 5.63
CA THR A 79 14.66 23.82 5.02
C THR A 79 15.32 22.91 6.06
N PRO A 80 15.31 21.58 5.86
CA PRO A 80 16.00 20.66 6.76
C PRO A 80 17.48 21.02 6.93
N LYS A 81 17.95 21.08 8.18
CA LYS A 81 19.35 21.27 8.54
C LYS A 81 19.73 20.18 9.55
N PRO A 82 20.66 19.26 9.23
CA PRO A 82 21.39 19.11 7.96
C PRO A 82 20.49 18.69 6.79
N GLU A 83 20.99 18.79 5.55
CA GLU A 83 20.25 18.44 4.31
C GLU A 83 19.83 16.96 4.26
N SER A 84 20.52 16.09 4.99
CA SER A 84 20.19 14.67 5.12
C SER A 84 20.43 14.18 6.54
N ALA A 85 19.48 13.40 7.06
CA ALA A 85 19.59 12.75 8.36
C ALA A 85 18.73 11.48 8.38
N ARG A 86 18.96 10.63 9.39
CA ARG A 86 18.11 9.47 9.70
C ARG A 86 17.39 9.70 11.02
N LEU A 87 16.06 9.68 10.98
CA LEU A 87 15.23 9.70 12.19
C LEU A 87 14.95 8.27 12.66
N ILE A 88 15.22 7.99 13.94
CA ILE A 88 14.86 6.72 14.60
C ILE A 88 14.03 7.09 15.83
N HIS A 89 12.76 6.71 15.82
CA HIS A 89 11.84 7.00 16.92
C HIS A 89 10.73 5.95 16.98
N HIS A 90 10.05 5.87 18.13
CA HIS A 90 8.85 5.05 18.29
C HIS A 90 7.61 5.84 17.85
N ILE A 91 6.67 5.14 17.19
CA ILE A 91 5.36 5.68 16.83
C ILE A 91 4.33 4.94 17.68
N ARG A 92 3.53 5.67 18.45
CA ARG A 92 2.42 5.11 19.24
C ARG A 92 1.11 5.49 18.55
N LYS A 93 0.22 4.52 18.36
CA LYS A 93 -1.15 4.80 17.94
C LYS A 93 -1.91 5.36 19.16
N GLU A 94 -2.44 6.56 19.04
CA GLU A 94 -3.37 7.08 20.04
C GLU A 94 -4.66 6.27 20.01
N LYS A 95 -5.14 5.85 21.18
CA LYS A 95 -6.45 5.22 21.31
C LYS A 95 -7.46 6.36 21.44
N THR A 96 -8.28 6.57 20.42
CA THR A 96 -9.57 7.24 20.55
C THR A 96 -10.57 6.25 21.14
#